data_AF-A0A960DAP5-F1
#
_entry.id   AF-A0A960DAP5-F1
#
_cell.length_a   1.000
_cell.length_b   1.000
_cell.length_c   1.000
_cell.angle_alpha   90.00
_cell.angle_beta   90.00
_cell.angle_gamma   90.00
#
_symmetry.space_group_name_H-M   'P 1'
#
loop_
_entity.id
_entity.type
_entity.pdbx_description
1 polymer ?
#
loop_
_entity_poly.entity_id
_entity_poly.type
_entity_poly.pdbx_seq_one_letter_code
_entity_poly.pdbx_strand_id
1 'polypeptide(L)'
;MKHLLAAADLGRDDATAILDNADRFREALLGREVKKLPTLRGRTIITMFYENSTRTRVSFEVAGKWMSADVINVSASGSSVAKGESLRDTALTLRAAGADALIVRHPASGAAQQLAAWTAVDDDPSAGPTIINAGDGTHEHPTQA
;
A
#
# COMPACT_ATOMS: atom_id res chain seq x y z
N MET A 1 -1.30 2.85 -14.23
CA MET A 1 -1.70 3.46 -12.93
C MET A 1 -0.53 3.46 -11.95
N LYS A 2 -0.25 4.57 -11.23
CA LYS A 2 0.79 4.62 -10.17
C LYS A 2 0.23 4.35 -8.77
N HIS A 3 -0.83 5.06 -8.38
CA HIS A 3 -1.50 4.93 -7.07
C HIS A 3 -2.84 4.22 -7.23
N LEU A 4 -3.32 3.57 -6.18
CA LEU A 4 -4.70 3.06 -6.09
C LEU A 4 -5.38 3.78 -4.92
N LEU A 5 -6.08 4.89 -5.21
CA LEU A 5 -6.66 5.77 -4.19
C LEU A 5 -8.16 5.54 -4.06
N ALA A 6 -8.85 5.38 -5.19
CA ALA A 6 -10.27 5.10 -5.28
C ALA A 6 -10.57 3.99 -6.32
N ALA A 7 -11.69 3.29 -6.17
CA ALA A 7 -12.14 2.29 -7.14
C ALA A 7 -12.53 2.96 -8.47
N ALA A 8 -13.06 4.18 -8.40
CA ALA A 8 -13.38 5.01 -9.56
C ALA A 8 -12.13 5.40 -10.39
N ASP A 9 -10.92 5.31 -9.82
CA ASP A 9 -9.68 5.55 -10.57
C ASP A 9 -9.37 4.40 -11.54
N LEU A 10 -9.99 3.23 -11.37
CA LEU A 10 -9.78 2.06 -12.21
C LEU A 10 -10.67 2.13 -13.46
N GLY A 11 -10.04 2.35 -14.60
CA GLY A 11 -10.66 2.02 -15.88
C GLY A 11 -10.92 0.52 -15.98
N ARG A 12 -11.85 0.13 -16.87
CA ARG A 12 -12.18 -1.29 -17.11
C ARG A 12 -10.92 -2.12 -17.40
N ASP A 13 -10.05 -1.62 -18.28
CA ASP A 13 -8.86 -2.36 -18.71
C ASP A 13 -7.85 -2.51 -17.57
N ASP A 14 -7.66 -1.48 -16.74
CA ASP A 14 -6.81 -1.55 -15.54
C ASP A 14 -7.37 -2.57 -14.54
N ALA A 15 -8.68 -2.55 -14.29
CA ALA A 15 -9.35 -3.50 -13.40
C ALA A 15 -9.20 -4.94 -13.90
N THR A 16 -9.46 -5.19 -15.19
CA THR A 16 -9.28 -6.51 -15.80
C THR A 16 -7.82 -6.96 -15.71
N ALA A 17 -6.85 -6.09 -15.99
CA ALA A 17 -5.44 -6.42 -15.89
C ALA A 17 -5.03 -6.78 -14.44
N ILE A 18 -5.58 -6.12 -13.43
CA ILE A 18 -5.35 -6.47 -12.02
C ILE A 18 -5.89 -7.87 -11.72
N LEU A 19 -7.12 -8.18 -12.15
CA LEU A 19 -7.74 -9.49 -11.94
C LEU A 19 -6.98 -10.61 -12.65
N ASP A 20 -6.61 -10.42 -13.91
CA ASP A 20 -5.83 -11.38 -14.69
C ASP A 20 -4.47 -11.66 -14.03
N ASN A 21 -3.80 -10.61 -13.51
CA ASN A 21 -2.55 -10.78 -12.79
C ASN A 21 -2.74 -11.49 -11.44
N ALA A 22 -3.84 -11.25 -10.74
CA ALA A 22 -4.17 -11.96 -9.51
C ALA A 22 -4.32 -13.47 -9.75
N ASP A 23 -5.01 -13.86 -10.84
CA ASP A 23 -5.14 -15.26 -11.23
C ASP A 23 -3.80 -15.87 -11.63
N ARG A 24 -2.98 -15.17 -12.42
CA ARG A 24 -1.62 -15.63 -12.79
C ARG A 24 -0.74 -15.84 -11.56
N PHE A 25 -0.76 -14.92 -10.58
CA PHE A 25 0.00 -15.09 -9.35
C PHE A 25 -0.50 -16.25 -8.51
N ARG A 26 -1.82 -16.43 -8.42
CA ARG A 26 -2.42 -17.60 -7.77
C ARG A 26 -1.92 -18.88 -8.42
N GLU A 27 -2.05 -19.01 -9.74
CA GLU A 27 -1.59 -20.18 -10.50
C GLU A 27 -0.10 -20.45 -10.33
N ALA A 28 0.74 -19.41 -10.44
CA ALA A 28 2.19 -19.54 -10.27
C ALA A 28 2.60 -20.01 -8.86
N LEU A 29 1.75 -19.74 -7.85
CA LEU A 29 1.95 -20.15 -6.47
C LEU A 29 1.33 -21.53 -6.16
N LEU A 30 0.35 -22.01 -6.94
CA LEU A 30 -0.28 -23.32 -6.74
C LEU A 30 0.77 -24.45 -6.79
N GLY A 31 0.61 -25.45 -5.93
CA GLY A 31 1.54 -26.60 -5.86
C GLY A 31 2.94 -26.32 -5.28
N ARG A 32 3.36 -25.06 -5.13
CA ARG A 32 4.64 -24.73 -4.48
C ARG A 32 4.58 -24.96 -2.98
N GLU A 33 5.60 -25.63 -2.44
CA GLU A 33 5.86 -25.73 -1.00
C GLU A 33 6.22 -24.35 -0.42
N VAL A 34 7.10 -23.61 -1.10
CA VAL A 34 7.45 -22.23 -0.76
C VAL A 34 6.64 -21.26 -1.63
N LYS A 35 5.69 -20.57 -1.01
CA LYS A 35 4.84 -19.56 -1.67
C LYS A 35 5.57 -18.22 -1.87
N LYS A 36 6.69 -18.24 -2.61
CA LYS A 36 7.46 -17.02 -2.94
C LYS A 36 7.74 -16.90 -4.44
N LEU A 37 7.54 -15.69 -4.96
CA LEU A 37 7.97 -15.21 -6.27
C LEU A 37 8.92 -14.03 -6.08
N PRO A 38 9.95 -13.84 -6.90
CA PRO A 38 10.91 -12.74 -6.74
C PRO A 38 10.43 -11.41 -7.33
N THR A 39 9.12 -11.26 -7.60
CA THR A 39 8.53 -10.14 -8.36
C THR A 39 8.84 -8.76 -7.77
N LEU A 40 8.88 -8.65 -6.45
CA LEU A 40 9.15 -7.41 -5.71
C LEU A 40 10.43 -7.53 -4.87
N ARG A 41 11.36 -8.41 -5.24
CA ARG A 41 12.63 -8.56 -4.52
C ARG A 41 13.40 -7.23 -4.51
N GLY A 42 13.85 -6.83 -3.31
CA GLY A 42 14.57 -5.58 -3.09
C GLY A 42 13.67 -4.33 -3.06
N ARG A 43 12.34 -4.51 -3.07
CA ARG A 43 11.37 -3.43 -2.87
C ARG A 43 10.91 -3.40 -1.42
N THR A 44 10.82 -2.20 -0.86
CA THR A 44 10.33 -1.95 0.50
C THR A 44 8.86 -1.53 0.48
N ILE A 45 7.99 -2.32 1.10
CA ILE A 45 6.56 -2.03 1.23
C ILE A 45 6.26 -1.73 2.70
N ILE A 46 5.69 -0.57 2.97
CA ILE A 46 5.34 -0.17 4.33
C ILE A 46 3.83 -0.09 4.49
N THR A 47 3.29 -0.83 5.46
CA THR A 47 1.86 -0.80 5.80
C THR A 47 1.64 0.12 6.99
N MET A 48 0.79 1.12 6.84
CA MET A 48 0.45 2.16 7.81
C MET A 48 -1.03 2.03 8.21
N PHE A 49 -1.31 1.34 9.31
CA PHE A 49 -2.69 1.10 9.77
C PHE A 49 -2.97 1.93 11.05
N TYR A 50 -3.67 3.05 10.87
CA TYR A 50 -4.13 3.93 11.95
C TYR A 50 -5.50 3.52 12.51
N GLU A 51 -6.18 2.60 11.83
CA GLU A 51 -7.38 1.92 12.31
C GLU A 51 -7.18 0.41 12.30
N ASN A 52 -7.79 -0.26 13.27
CA ASN A 52 -7.70 -1.70 13.41
C ASN A 52 -8.34 -2.41 12.20
N SER A 53 -7.55 -3.23 11.51
CA SER A 53 -8.05 -4.15 10.48
C SER A 53 -7.15 -5.37 10.33
N THR A 54 -7.56 -6.49 10.93
CA THR A 54 -6.77 -7.73 10.88
C THR A 54 -6.72 -8.29 9.46
N ARG A 55 -7.87 -8.41 8.79
CA ARG A 55 -7.95 -9.05 7.46
C ARG A 55 -7.15 -8.29 6.41
N THR A 56 -7.39 -6.99 6.28
CA THR A 56 -6.73 -6.15 5.26
C THR A 56 -5.23 -6.04 5.51
N ARG A 57 -4.80 -5.84 6.76
CA ARG A 57 -3.37 -5.74 7.10
C ARG A 57 -2.64 -7.04 6.80
N VAL A 58 -3.17 -8.16 7.27
CA VAL A 58 -2.55 -9.48 7.07
C VAL A 58 -2.51 -9.85 5.59
N SER A 59 -3.56 -9.56 4.81
CA SER A 59 -3.55 -9.88 3.38
C SER A 59 -2.45 -9.12 2.62
N PHE A 60 -2.25 -7.83 2.90
CA PHE A 60 -1.16 -7.06 2.28
C PHE A 60 0.22 -7.55 2.72
N GLU A 61 0.37 -7.87 4.01
CA GLU A 61 1.63 -8.39 4.54
C GLU A 61 2.00 -9.74 3.90
N VAL A 62 1.03 -10.64 3.77
CA VAL A 62 1.19 -11.93 3.09
C VAL A 62 1.52 -11.72 1.62
N ALA A 63 0.77 -10.86 0.91
CA ALA A 63 1.01 -10.58 -0.50
C ALA A 63 2.43 -10.04 -0.76
N GLY A 64 2.89 -9.07 0.04
CA GLY A 64 4.25 -8.53 -0.07
C GLY A 64 5.32 -9.60 0.18
N LYS A 65 5.16 -10.42 1.24
CA LYS A 65 6.08 -11.52 1.56
C LYS A 65 6.09 -12.61 0.48
N TRP A 66 4.93 -12.93 -0.11
CA TRP A 66 4.84 -13.86 -1.22
C TRP A 66 5.50 -13.32 -2.49
N MET A 67 5.54 -12.01 -2.69
CA MET A 67 6.27 -11.37 -3.79
C MET A 67 7.73 -11.05 -3.44
N SER A 68 8.24 -11.57 -2.32
CA SER A 68 9.61 -11.36 -1.82
C SER A 68 9.99 -9.90 -1.56
N ALA A 69 9.02 -9.04 -1.27
CA ALA A 69 9.26 -7.68 -0.80
C ALA A 69 9.70 -7.65 0.67
N ASP A 70 10.43 -6.60 1.04
CA ASP A 70 10.71 -6.27 2.43
C ASP A 70 9.50 -5.51 3.00
N VAL A 71 8.71 -6.20 3.82
CA VAL A 71 7.46 -5.65 4.36
C VAL A 71 7.67 -5.14 5.78
N ILE A 72 7.41 -3.84 5.99
CA ILE A 72 7.53 -3.17 7.29
C ILE A 72 6.13 -2.74 7.76
N ASN A 73 5.80 -3.07 9.01
CA ASN A 73 4.53 -2.66 9.61
C ASN A 73 4.72 -1.46 10.54
N VAL A 74 3.98 -0.38 10.28
CA VAL A 74 3.89 0.80 11.14
C VAL A 74 2.47 0.87 11.68
N SER A 75 2.34 0.70 13.00
CA SER A 75 1.07 0.88 13.72
C SER A 75 1.05 2.21 14.47
N ALA A 76 -0.14 2.79 14.65
CA ALA A 76 -0.31 4.02 15.41
C ALA A 76 0.14 3.89 16.89
N SER A 77 -0.04 2.70 17.48
CA SER A 77 0.31 2.45 18.89
C SER A 77 1.81 2.29 19.16
N GLY A 78 2.62 2.00 18.13
CA GLY A 78 4.07 1.77 18.26
C GLY A 78 4.96 2.84 17.61
N SER A 79 4.37 3.87 16.98
CA SER A 79 5.10 4.86 16.18
C SER A 79 5.14 6.24 16.83
N SER A 80 5.96 7.13 16.26
CA SER A 80 6.05 8.55 16.64
C SER A 80 4.73 9.31 16.51
N VAL A 81 3.73 8.74 15.83
CA VAL A 81 2.33 9.20 15.83
C VAL A 81 1.79 9.30 17.26
N ALA A 82 2.10 8.34 18.13
CA ALA A 82 1.68 8.39 19.54
C ALA A 82 2.32 9.57 20.31
N LYS A 83 3.38 10.16 19.77
CA LYS A 83 4.06 11.36 20.28
C LYS A 83 3.62 12.65 19.58
N GLY A 84 2.59 12.59 18.72
CA GLY A 84 2.04 13.74 18.02
C GLY A 84 2.70 14.06 16.67
N GLU A 85 3.51 13.15 16.11
CA GLU A 85 4.01 13.31 14.73
C GLU A 85 2.85 13.34 13.74
N SER A 86 2.89 14.30 12.80
CA SER A 86 1.84 14.41 11.78
C SER A 86 1.94 13.27 10.76
N LEU A 87 0.80 12.86 10.19
CA LEU A 87 0.77 11.87 9.09
C LEU A 87 1.71 12.26 7.94
N ARG A 88 1.83 13.57 7.67
CA ARG A 88 2.72 14.12 6.65
C ARG A 88 4.18 13.85 6.97
N ASP A 89 4.62 14.16 8.18
CA ASP A 89 6.01 14.00 8.59
C ASP A 89 6.41 12.53 8.63
N THR A 90 5.52 11.66 9.12
CA THR A 90 5.71 10.21 9.05
C THR A 90 5.90 9.76 7.60
N ALA A 91 5.01 10.18 6.67
CA ALA A 91 5.09 9.77 5.28
C ALA A 91 6.38 10.24 4.57
N LEU A 92 6.81 11.49 4.84
CA LEU A 92 8.05 12.04 4.30
C LEU A 92 9.28 11.31 4.85
N THR A 93 9.25 10.94 6.14
CA THR A 93 10.30 10.14 6.77
C THR A 93 10.40 8.76 6.13
N LEU A 94 9.26 8.07 5.93
CA LEU A 94 9.22 6.76 5.30
C LEU A 94 9.67 6.80 3.83
N ARG A 95 9.30 7.86 3.09
CA ARG A 95 9.84 8.12 1.75
C ARG A 95 11.36 8.24 1.78
N ALA A 96 11.90 9.08 2.67
CA ALA A 96 13.35 9.29 2.79
C ALA A 96 14.10 8.02 3.21
N ALA A 97 13.44 7.13 3.96
CA ALA A 97 13.96 5.81 4.32
C ALA A 97 13.93 4.79 3.17
N GLY A 98 13.41 5.16 1.99
CA GLY A 98 13.42 4.30 0.80
C GLY A 98 12.16 3.44 0.62
N ALA A 99 11.00 3.86 1.13
CA ALA A 99 9.75 3.16 0.82
C ALA A 99 9.44 3.21 -0.68
N ASP A 100 9.24 2.03 -1.31
CA ASP A 100 8.74 1.93 -2.69
C ASP A 100 7.20 1.98 -2.73
N ALA A 101 6.53 1.52 -1.66
CA ALA A 101 5.08 1.62 -1.53
C ALA A 101 4.63 1.86 -0.08
N LEU A 102 3.60 2.70 0.07
CA LEU A 102 2.88 2.93 1.31
C LEU A 102 1.43 2.45 1.17
N ILE A 103 1.05 1.52 2.02
CA ILE A 103 -0.32 0.97 2.09
C ILE A 103 -0.96 1.56 3.33
N VAL A 104 -1.96 2.43 3.15
CA VAL A 104 -2.50 3.23 4.25
C VAL A 104 -3.94 2.85 4.56
N ARG A 105 -4.24 2.70 5.85
CA ARG A 105 -5.61 2.74 6.38
C ARG A 105 -5.70 3.82 7.45
N HIS A 106 -6.63 4.76 7.30
CA HIS A 106 -6.69 5.95 8.14
C HIS A 106 -8.15 6.39 8.39
N PRO A 107 -8.50 6.90 9.60
CA PRO A 107 -9.89 7.27 9.91
C PRO A 107 -10.37 8.51 9.16
N ALA A 108 -9.46 9.39 8.74
CA ALA A 108 -9.81 10.58 7.97
C ALA A 108 -9.93 10.25 6.47
N SER A 109 -11.09 10.53 5.89
CA SER A 109 -11.30 10.47 4.44
C SER A 109 -10.40 11.46 3.70
N GLY A 110 -9.91 11.06 2.53
CA GLY A 110 -8.93 11.84 1.76
C GLY A 110 -7.47 11.60 2.17
N ALA A 111 -7.20 10.80 3.21
CA ALA A 111 -5.84 10.62 3.72
C ALA A 111 -4.88 10.00 2.69
N ALA A 112 -5.35 9.02 1.90
CA ALA A 112 -4.54 8.39 0.87
C ALA A 112 -4.17 9.39 -0.25
N GLN A 113 -5.12 10.25 -0.64
CA GLN A 113 -4.95 11.29 -1.64
C GLN A 113 -3.93 12.34 -1.16
N GLN A 114 -4.04 12.78 0.10
CA GLN A 114 -3.07 13.71 0.71
C GLN A 114 -1.67 13.10 0.79
N LEU A 115 -1.56 11.81 1.15
CA LEU A 115 -0.28 11.12 1.16
C LEU A 115 0.37 11.06 -0.22
N ALA A 116 -0.41 10.77 -1.27
CA ALA A 116 0.09 10.79 -2.64
C ALA A 116 0.61 12.19 -3.02
N ALA A 117 -0.13 13.24 -2.66
CA ALA A 117 0.28 14.63 -2.92
C ALA A 117 1.55 15.04 -2.15
N TRP A 118 1.66 14.70 -0.86
CA TRP A 118 2.81 15.09 -0.05
C TRP A 118 4.09 14.32 -0.38
N THR A 119 3.95 13.07 -0.83
CA THR A 119 5.10 12.21 -1.12
C THR A 119 5.61 12.32 -2.55
N ALA A 120 4.82 12.95 -3.44
CA ALA A 120 5.27 13.34 -4.78
C ALA A 120 6.57 14.17 -4.70
N VAL A 121 7.40 14.05 -5.74
CA VAL A 121 8.63 14.84 -5.89
C VAL A 121 8.35 15.88 -6.96
N ASP A 122 8.57 17.15 -6.61
CA ASP A 122 8.31 18.38 -7.37
C ASP A 122 7.99 18.18 -8.87
N ASP A 123 8.98 17.80 -9.68
CA ASP A 123 8.90 17.76 -11.14
C ASP A 123 8.55 16.38 -11.74
N ASP A 124 8.48 15.33 -10.90
CA ASP A 124 8.14 13.98 -11.33
C ASP A 124 7.00 13.41 -10.48
N PRO A 125 5.74 13.53 -10.94
CA PRO A 125 4.59 12.95 -10.24
C PRO A 125 4.67 11.41 -10.20
N SER A 126 5.55 10.80 -10.99
CA SER A 126 5.86 9.37 -10.94
C SER A 126 6.94 9.00 -9.92
N ALA A 127 7.70 9.96 -9.41
CA ALA A 127 8.68 9.75 -8.35
C ALA A 127 8.05 9.70 -6.94
N GLY A 128 8.74 9.01 -6.03
CA GLY A 128 8.24 8.72 -4.67
C GLY A 128 7.41 7.42 -4.60
N PRO A 129 6.99 7.02 -3.39
CA PRO A 129 6.32 5.75 -3.17
C PRO A 129 4.96 5.67 -3.88
N THR A 130 4.61 4.47 -4.32
CA THR A 130 3.23 4.13 -4.69
C THR A 130 2.35 4.17 -3.45
N ILE A 131 1.15 4.74 -3.56
CA ILE A 131 0.18 4.82 -2.45
C ILE A 131 -0.99 3.90 -2.76
N ILE A 132 -1.35 3.05 -1.80
CA ILE A 132 -2.50 2.14 -1.89
C ILE A 132 -3.44 2.44 -0.72
N ASN A 133 -4.68 2.83 -1.04
CA ASN A 133 -5.73 3.04 -0.07
C ASN A 133 -6.32 1.70 0.40
N ALA A 134 -6.07 1.37 1.67
CA ALA A 134 -6.60 0.20 2.37
C ALA A 134 -7.80 0.55 3.29
N GLY A 135 -8.44 1.71 3.04
CA GLY A 135 -9.59 2.25 3.75
C GLY A 135 -9.33 3.66 4.28
N ASP A 136 -10.15 4.64 3.89
CA ASP A 136 -10.09 6.01 4.41
C ASP A 136 -11.44 6.52 4.97
N GLY A 137 -11.65 6.35 6.28
CA GLY A 137 -12.90 6.73 6.95
C GLY A 137 -14.13 6.07 6.33
N THR A 138 -15.14 6.87 5.95
CA THR A 138 -16.37 6.39 5.28
C THR A 138 -16.34 6.54 3.77
N HIS A 139 -15.18 6.84 3.18
CA HIS A 139 -15.06 7.22 1.78
C HIS A 139 -14.83 5.99 0.91
N GLU A 140 -13.62 5.44 0.87
CA GLU A 140 -13.27 4.42 -0.11
C GLU A 140 -12.50 3.25 0.53
N HIS A 141 -12.67 2.06 -0.05
CA HIS A 141 -11.82 0.90 0.20
C HIS A 141 -11.62 0.13 -1.12
N PRO A 142 -10.79 0.63 -2.06
CA PRO A 142 -10.78 0.17 -3.44
C PRO A 142 -10.45 -1.31 -3.62
N THR A 143 -9.61 -1.89 -2.75
CA THR A 143 -9.29 -3.33 -2.81
C THR A 143 -10.39 -4.25 -2.26
N GLN A 144 -11.49 -3.69 -1.73
CA GLN A 144 -12.68 -4.43 -1.26
C GLN A 144 -13.92 -4.15 -2.12
N ALA A 145 -13.82 -3.24 -3.11
CA ALA A 145 -14.91 -2.88 -4.01
C ALA A 145 -15.20 -3.98 -5.05
#